data_AF-A0A453ANJ3-F1
#
_entry.id   AF-A0A453ANJ3-F1
#
_cell.length_a   1.000
_cell.length_b   1.000
_cell.length_c   1.000
_cell.angle_alpha   90.00
_cell.angle_beta   90.00
_cell.angle_gamma   90.00
#
_symmetry.space_group_name_H-M   'P 1'
#
loop_
_entity.id
_entity.type
_entity.pdbx_description
1 polymer ?
#
loop_
_entity_poly.entity_id
_entity_poly.type
_entity_poly.pdbx_seq_one_letter_code
_entity_poly.pdbx_strand_id
1 'polypeptide(L)'
;MWLASGNNQIMSGFMVSPEQYNDTDLHFFVSWTADGFNATGCMDTDCQGFVGSTPPASVSPGSTVTPTSVYHGNQTEYTVTILQVAGNWSLIVDPSGENETVGYLPGSLFTGLA
;
A
#
# COMPACT_ATOMS: atom_id res chain seq x y z
N MET A 1 -5.23 5.69 -2.97
CA MET A 1 -4.50 6.69 -3.77
C MET A 1 -3.64 5.99 -4.81
N TRP A 2 -3.21 6.70 -5.86
CA TRP A 2 -2.30 6.13 -6.87
C TRP A 2 -1.33 7.19 -7.40
N LEU A 3 -0.15 6.73 -7.81
CA LEU A 3 0.88 7.47 -8.54
C LEU A 3 1.17 6.73 -9.84
N ALA A 4 1.26 7.43 -10.96
CA ALA A 4 1.63 6.81 -12.23
C ALA A 4 2.50 7.72 -13.11
N SER A 5 3.27 7.06 -13.98
CA SER A 5 4.03 7.67 -15.05
C SER A 5 4.11 6.69 -16.22
N GLY A 6 3.45 7.01 -17.34
CA GLY A 6 3.28 6.06 -18.44
C GLY A 6 2.53 4.79 -17.98
N ASN A 7 3.15 3.63 -18.16
CA ASN A 7 2.60 2.33 -17.74
C ASN A 7 3.02 1.92 -16.32
N ASN A 8 3.88 2.69 -15.67
CA ASN A 8 4.28 2.45 -14.28
C ASN A 8 3.20 3.01 -13.35
N GLN A 9 2.78 2.21 -12.37
CA GLN A 9 1.78 2.62 -11.39
C GLN A 9 2.11 2.05 -10.02
N ILE A 10 1.86 2.85 -8.98
CA ILE A 10 1.83 2.43 -7.57
C ILE A 10 0.47 2.84 -7.02
N MET A 11 -0.21 1.92 -6.35
CA MET A 11 -1.51 2.12 -5.73
C MET A 11 -1.43 1.63 -4.29
N SER A 12 -2.05 2.38 -3.38
CA SER A 12 -2.22 1.92 -2.01
C SER A 12 -3.43 2.58 -1.37
N GLY A 13 -4.05 1.89 -0.42
CA GLY A 13 -5.19 2.39 0.32
C GLY A 13 -5.87 1.26 1.07
N PHE A 14 -7.17 1.40 1.25
CA PHE A 14 -8.00 0.41 1.95
C PHE A 14 -9.05 -0.13 1.00
N MET A 15 -9.30 -1.43 1.02
CA MET A 15 -10.33 -2.06 0.20
C MET A 15 -10.97 -3.26 0.89
N VAL A 16 -12.20 -3.55 0.50
CA VAL A 16 -12.89 -4.82 0.81
C VAL A 16 -12.94 -5.61 -0.49
N SER A 17 -12.27 -6.75 -0.55
CA SER A 17 -12.19 -7.56 -1.77
C SER A 17 -12.28 -9.05 -1.47
N PRO A 18 -13.50 -9.61 -1.49
CA PRO A 18 -13.70 -11.04 -1.23
C PRO A 18 -12.98 -11.95 -2.22
N GLU A 19 -12.81 -11.51 -3.47
CA GLU A 19 -12.09 -12.28 -4.48
C GLU A 19 -10.58 -12.36 -4.20
N GLN A 20 -10.00 -11.32 -3.59
CA GLN A 20 -8.57 -11.26 -3.28
C GLN A 20 -8.25 -11.92 -1.92
N TYR A 21 -9.03 -11.60 -0.88
CA TYR A 21 -8.72 -11.97 0.51
C TYR A 21 -9.52 -13.16 1.03
N ASN A 22 -10.56 -13.61 0.30
CA ASN A 22 -11.45 -14.69 0.70
C ASN A 22 -12.18 -14.42 2.04
N ASP A 23 -12.45 -13.14 2.32
CA ASP A 23 -13.25 -12.65 3.45
C ASP A 23 -14.03 -11.38 3.05
N THR A 24 -14.64 -10.70 4.02
CA THR A 24 -15.35 -9.44 3.80
C THR A 24 -14.78 -8.30 4.65
N ASP A 25 -13.55 -8.45 5.12
CA ASP A 25 -12.94 -7.48 6.02
C ASP A 25 -12.31 -6.32 5.23
N LEU A 26 -11.98 -5.24 5.95
CA LEU A 26 -11.26 -4.10 5.36
C LEU A 26 -9.77 -4.41 5.38
N HIS A 27 -9.11 -4.43 4.23
CA HIS A 27 -7.67 -4.69 4.12
C HIS A 27 -6.93 -3.44 3.68
N PHE A 28 -5.72 -3.23 4.21
CA PHE A 28 -4.76 -2.28 3.66
C PHE A 28 -4.04 -2.95 2.50
N PHE A 29 -4.11 -2.35 1.32
CA PHE A 29 -3.52 -2.92 0.12
C PHE A 29 -2.39 -2.07 -0.43
N VAL A 30 -1.45 -2.75 -1.09
CA VAL A 30 -0.45 -2.15 -1.97
C VAL A 30 -0.49 -2.88 -3.30
N SER A 31 -0.50 -2.15 -4.40
CA SER A 31 -0.36 -2.73 -5.72
C SER A 31 0.59 -1.90 -6.57
N TRP A 32 1.35 -2.56 -7.42
CA TRP A 32 2.26 -1.87 -8.32
C TRP A 32 2.33 -2.60 -9.67
N THR A 33 2.76 -1.88 -10.69
CA THR A 33 3.09 -2.43 -12.01
C THR A 33 4.15 -1.58 -12.70
N ALA A 34 4.98 -2.20 -13.53
CA ALA A 34 5.92 -1.50 -14.40
C ALA A 34 5.38 -1.26 -15.82
N ASP A 35 4.40 -2.07 -16.25
CA ASP A 35 3.96 -2.18 -17.65
C ASP A 35 2.43 -2.24 -17.81
N GLY A 36 1.69 -1.66 -16.85
CA GLY A 36 0.23 -1.65 -16.88
C GLY A 36 -0.42 -3.03 -16.69
N PHE A 37 0.18 -3.90 -15.87
CA PHE A 37 -0.29 -5.25 -15.57
C PHE A 37 -0.26 -6.19 -16.79
N ASN A 38 0.66 -5.95 -17.73
CA ASN A 38 0.80 -6.80 -18.91
C ASN A 38 1.60 -8.07 -18.59
N ALA A 39 2.83 -7.90 -18.12
CA ALA A 39 3.71 -8.97 -17.67
C ALA A 39 4.26 -8.73 -16.26
N THR A 40 4.22 -7.49 -15.76
CA THR A 40 4.69 -7.12 -14.44
C THR A 40 3.57 -6.62 -13.55
N GLY A 41 3.84 -6.65 -12.25
CA GLY A 41 2.97 -6.09 -11.24
C GLY A 41 2.65 -7.09 -10.16
N CYS A 42 2.15 -6.56 -9.06
CA CYS A 42 1.90 -7.31 -7.86
C CYS A 42 0.75 -6.72 -7.07
N MET A 43 0.15 -7.57 -6.26
CA MET A 43 -0.71 -7.17 -5.16
C MET A 43 -0.08 -7.64 -3.85
N ASP A 44 -0.11 -6.76 -2.85
CA ASP A 44 0.39 -6.95 -1.51
C ASP A 44 1.78 -7.59 -1.45
N THR A 45 1.86 -8.79 -0.88
CA THR A 45 3.09 -9.59 -0.79
C THR A 45 2.95 -10.92 -1.54
N ASP A 46 1.99 -11.01 -2.48
CA ASP A 46 1.74 -12.21 -3.31
C ASP A 46 2.91 -12.53 -4.22
N CYS A 47 3.77 -11.55 -4.47
CA CYS A 47 5.00 -11.69 -5.22
C CYS A 47 6.10 -10.77 -4.68
N GLN A 48 7.32 -10.93 -5.18
CA GLN A 48 8.45 -10.10 -4.76
C GLN A 48 8.31 -8.68 -5.32
N GLY A 49 8.49 -7.68 -4.46
CA GLY A 49 8.52 -6.28 -4.88
C GLY A 49 8.38 -5.30 -3.72
N PHE A 50 7.57 -5.64 -2.72
CA PHE A 50 7.43 -4.82 -1.52
C PHE A 50 8.42 -5.27 -0.43
N VAL A 51 9.10 -4.31 0.20
CA VAL A 51 10.01 -4.54 1.33
C VAL A 51 9.44 -3.86 2.56
N GLY A 52 9.00 -4.65 3.54
CA GLY A 52 8.46 -4.16 4.80
C GLY A 52 9.50 -3.43 5.66
N SER A 53 9.04 -2.50 6.48
CA SER A 53 9.86 -1.80 7.46
C SER A 53 10.21 -2.68 8.67
N THR A 54 11.18 -2.23 9.46
CA THR A 54 11.47 -2.80 10.78
C THR A 54 11.76 -1.65 11.74
N PRO A 55 10.98 -1.47 12.82
CA PRO A 55 9.81 -2.25 13.23
C PRO A 55 8.60 -2.14 12.26
N PRO A 56 7.64 -3.09 12.29
CA PRO A 56 6.44 -3.02 11.45
C PRO A 56 5.52 -1.88 11.88
N ALA A 57 4.79 -1.32 10.91
CA ALA A 57 3.72 -0.35 11.13
C ALA A 57 2.43 -1.02 11.64
N SER A 58 1.45 -0.21 12.04
CA SER A 58 0.10 -0.63 12.44
C SER A 58 -0.68 -1.37 11.36
N VAL A 59 -0.32 -1.16 10.09
CA VAL A 59 -0.84 -1.89 8.93
C VAL A 59 0.29 -2.41 8.06
N SER A 60 0.04 -3.51 7.36
CA SER A 60 0.93 -4.09 6.37
C SER A 60 0.14 -4.49 5.11
N PRO A 61 0.79 -4.64 3.94
CA PRO A 61 0.07 -5.02 2.73
C PRO A 61 -0.66 -6.35 2.91
N GLY A 62 -1.95 -6.36 2.60
CA GLY A 62 -2.84 -7.50 2.75
C GLY A 62 -3.37 -7.73 4.17
N SER A 63 -2.94 -6.96 5.18
CA SER A 63 -3.47 -7.14 6.55
C SER A 63 -4.84 -6.51 6.73
N THR A 64 -5.67 -7.15 7.53
CA THR A 64 -6.94 -6.60 8.00
C THR A 64 -6.72 -5.35 8.85
N VAL A 65 -7.60 -4.36 8.68
CA VAL A 65 -7.58 -3.08 9.37
C VAL A 65 -8.69 -3.04 10.40
N THR A 66 -8.31 -2.89 11.66
CA THR A 66 -9.23 -2.87 12.79
C THR A 66 -8.93 -1.71 13.74
N PRO A 67 -9.95 -1.09 14.36
CA PRO A 67 -11.38 -1.37 14.21
C PRO A 67 -11.96 -0.79 12.91
N THR A 68 -13.05 -1.39 12.41
CA THR A 68 -13.83 -0.83 11.30
C THR A 68 -14.84 0.22 11.78
N SER A 69 -15.33 1.04 10.86
CA SER A 69 -16.25 2.14 11.19
C SER A 69 -17.56 1.65 11.79
N VAL A 70 -18.00 2.31 12.87
CA VAL A 70 -19.29 2.04 13.54
C VAL A 70 -20.12 3.33 13.55
N TYR A 71 -21.43 3.22 13.32
CA TYR A 71 -22.34 4.38 13.40
C TYR A 71 -22.27 5.04 14.79
N HIS A 72 -22.07 6.36 14.81
CA HIS A 72 -21.85 7.15 16.03
C HIS A 72 -20.65 6.67 16.88
N GLY A 73 -19.74 5.91 16.28
CA GLY A 73 -18.47 5.52 16.88
C GLY A 73 -17.40 6.60 16.77
N ASN A 74 -16.21 6.30 17.29
CA ASN A 74 -15.05 7.16 17.11
C ASN A 74 -14.62 7.21 15.64
N GLN A 75 -14.18 8.38 15.18
CA GLN A 75 -13.63 8.56 13.84
C GLN A 75 -12.11 8.46 13.91
N THR A 76 -11.55 7.64 13.04
CA THR A 76 -10.10 7.52 12.84
C THR A 76 -9.82 7.85 11.38
N GLU A 77 -8.82 8.69 11.14
CA GLU A 77 -8.33 9.01 9.81
C GLU A 77 -7.00 8.30 9.59
N TYR A 78 -6.81 7.77 8.39
CA TYR A 78 -5.54 7.21 7.95
C TYR A 78 -5.05 8.02 6.76
N THR A 79 -3.98 8.79 6.95
CA THR A 79 -3.30 9.43 5.83
C THR A 79 -2.30 8.45 5.24
N VAL A 80 -2.47 8.12 3.95
CA VAL A 80 -1.52 7.30 3.20
C VAL A 80 -0.65 8.23 2.35
N THR A 81 0.67 8.08 2.44
CA THR A 81 1.65 8.86 1.69
C THR A 81 2.56 7.94 0.90
N ILE A 82 2.71 8.24 -0.39
CA ILE A 82 3.70 7.63 -1.28
C ILE A 82 4.78 8.67 -1.56
N LEU A 83 6.01 8.43 -1.12
CA LEU A 83 7.12 9.38 -1.23
C LEU A 83 8.38 8.68 -1.73
N GLN A 84 9.10 9.33 -2.65
CA GLN A 84 10.41 8.82 -3.10
C GLN A 84 11.51 9.21 -2.10
N VAL A 85 12.21 8.22 -1.55
CA VAL A 85 13.32 8.38 -0.61
C VAL A 85 14.50 7.53 -1.08
N ALA A 86 15.63 8.17 -1.35
CA ALA A 86 16.86 7.52 -1.83
C ALA A 86 16.65 6.56 -3.04
N GLY A 87 15.76 6.94 -3.96
CA GLY A 87 15.42 6.15 -5.16
C GLY A 87 14.43 5.01 -4.93
N ASN A 88 13.87 4.87 -3.72
CA ASN A 88 12.81 3.90 -3.43
C ASN A 88 11.50 4.62 -3.13
N TRP A 89 10.37 3.99 -3.44
CA TRP A 89 9.05 4.52 -3.13
C TRP A 89 8.59 4.04 -1.77
N SER A 90 8.80 4.88 -0.76
CA SER A 90 8.36 4.64 0.61
C SER A 90 6.85 4.84 0.74
N LEU A 91 6.23 3.91 1.46
CA LEU A 91 4.83 3.98 1.85
C LEU A 91 4.75 4.27 3.34
N ILE A 92 4.09 5.38 3.67
CA ILE A 92 3.94 5.88 5.04
C ILE A 92 2.45 5.97 5.33
N VAL A 93 2.05 5.54 6.52
CA VAL A 93 0.70 5.73 7.04
C VAL A 93 0.76 6.61 8.29
N ASP A 94 -0.29 7.39 8.50
CA ASP A 94 -0.48 8.15 9.72
C ASP A 94 -1.91 7.89 10.26
N PRO A 95 -2.05 7.00 11.25
CA PRO A 95 -3.34 6.66 11.85
C PRO A 95 -3.77 7.60 12.99
N SER A 96 -2.87 8.41 13.55
CA SER A 96 -3.12 9.17 14.79
C SER A 96 -2.29 10.47 14.96
N GLY A 97 -1.81 11.04 13.85
CA GLY A 97 -0.86 12.16 13.82
C GLY A 97 0.61 11.77 13.92
N GLU A 98 0.95 10.49 13.81
CA GLU A 98 2.31 9.96 13.83
C GLU A 98 2.60 9.12 12.59
N ASN A 99 3.67 9.47 11.86
CA ASN A 99 4.08 8.76 10.66
C ASN A 99 4.69 7.40 10.98
N GLU A 100 4.11 6.34 10.45
CA GLU A 100 4.64 4.99 10.47
C GLU A 100 5.06 4.57 9.06
N THR A 101 6.30 4.14 8.90
CA THR A 101 6.74 3.58 7.61
C THR A 101 6.23 2.15 7.51
N VAL A 102 5.42 1.85 6.51
CA VAL A 102 4.96 0.48 6.22
C VAL A 102 6.05 -0.32 5.52
N GLY A 103 6.77 0.34 4.61
CA GLY A 103 7.80 -0.27 3.78
C GLY A 103 8.09 0.55 2.55
N TYR A 104 8.69 -0.08 1.54
CA TYR A 104 8.98 0.56 0.27
C TYR A 104 8.94 -0.40 -0.91
N LEU A 105 8.76 0.17 -2.11
CA LEU A 105 8.98 -0.49 -3.39
C LEU A 105 10.33 -0.01 -3.96
N PRO A 106 11.25 -0.91 -4.33
CA PRO A 106 12.49 -0.51 -4.99
C PRO A 106 12.22 0.26 -6.27
N GLY A 107 12.90 1.40 -6.48
CA GLY A 107 12.74 2.19 -7.72
C GLY A 107 13.12 1.40 -8.98
N SER A 108 14.00 0.40 -8.83
CA SER A 108 14.41 -0.51 -9.90
C SER A 108 13.27 -1.38 -10.46
N LEU A 109 12.12 -1.44 -9.80
CA LEU A 109 10.91 -2.06 -10.35
C LEU A 109 10.29 -1.22 -11.49
N PHE A 110 10.61 0.07 -11.56
CA PHE A 110 9.94 1.00 -12.46
C PHE A 110 10.88 1.56 -13.52
N THR A 111 10.31 1.92 -14.66
CA THR A 111 11.03 2.54 -15.78
C THR A 111 10.74 4.04 -15.89
N GLY A 112 9.51 4.46 -15.62
CA GLY A 112 9.03 5.84 -15.68
C GLY A 112 8.76 6.48 -14.32
N LEU A 113 8.72 5.68 -13.24
CA LEU A 113 8.74 6.11 -11.84
C LEU A 113 10.10 5.80 -11.20
N ALA A 114 11.17 5.65 -11.99
CA ALA A 114 12.51 5.38 -11.46
C ALA A 114 13.11 6.60 -10.75
#